data_AF-A0A9E6WF05-F1
#
_entry.id   AF-A0A9E6WF05-F1
#
_cell.length_a   1.000
_cell.length_b   1.000
_cell.length_c   1.000
_cell.angle_alpha   90.00
_cell.angle_beta   90.00
_cell.angle_gamma   90.00
#
_symmetry.space_group_name_H-M   'P 1'
#
loop_
_entity.id
_entity.type
_entity.pdbx_description
1 polymer ?
#
loop_
_entity_poly.entity_id
_entity_poly.type
_entity_poly.pdbx_seq_one_letter_code
_entity_poly.pdbx_strand_id
1 'polypeptide(L)' 'MNINDGNVNHLIGQCLRSKADAKWIYDILISRKHTKIDLITGSVHLTPEEHSEFVTRFSSEVEPTIWESSFRKH' A
#
# COMPACT_ATOMS: atom_id res chain seq x y z
N MET A 1 -0.36 -22.61 -3.69
CA MET A 1 -0.72 -21.21 -4.03
C MET A 1 -1.00 -20.52 -2.70
N ASN A 2 -0.10 -19.62 -2.30
CA ASN A 2 -0.08 -19.07 -0.95
C ASN A 2 -1.10 -17.93 -0.86
N ILE A 3 -2.21 -18.15 -0.16
CA ILE A 3 -3.36 -17.23 -0.09
C ILE A 3 -2.99 -15.94 0.68
N ASN A 4 -1.94 -15.97 1.51
CA ASN A 4 -1.47 -14.81 2.28
C ASN A 4 -0.79 -13.70 1.45
N ASP A 5 -0.23 -14.00 0.28
CA ASP A 5 0.35 -12.94 -0.58
C ASP A 5 -0.74 -12.07 -1.25
N GLY A 6 -1.98 -12.57 -1.27
CA GLY A 6 -3.09 -11.95 -2.00
C GLY A 6 -3.42 -10.54 -1.52
N ASN A 7 -3.45 -10.30 -0.21
CA ASN A 7 -3.82 -9.00 0.35
C ASN A 7 -2.74 -7.94 0.08
N VAL A 8 -1.47 -8.29 0.33
CA VAL A 8 -0.34 -7.38 0.10
C VAL A 8 -0.23 -7.05 -1.38
N ASN A 9 -0.28 -8.07 -2.24
CA ASN A 9 -0.17 -7.88 -3.68
C ASN A 9 -1.37 -7.08 -4.25
N HIS A 10 -2.58 -7.29 -3.71
CA HIS A 10 -3.75 -6.49 -4.04
C HIS A 10 -3.55 -5.01 -3.68
N LEU A 11 -3.09 -4.73 -2.46
CA LEU A 11 -2.86 -3.36 -1.99
C LEU A 11 -1.75 -2.67 -2.79
N ILE A 12 -0.62 -3.35 -3.05
CA ILE A 12 0.47 -2.81 -3.88
C ILE A 12 -0.05 -2.52 -5.30
N GLY A 13 -0.78 -3.46 -5.90
CA GLY A 13 -1.38 -3.27 -7.22
C GLY A 13 -2.34 -2.08 -7.27
N GLN A 14 -3.12 -1.85 -6.22
CA GLN A 14 -4.01 -0.69 -6.14
C GLN A 14 -3.23 0.62 -5.99
N CYS A 15 -2.17 0.61 -5.19
CA CYS A 15 -1.30 1.76 -5.04
C CYS A 15 -0.63 2.17 -6.36
N LEU A 16 -0.15 1.19 -7.15
CA LEU A 16 0.47 1.44 -8.46
C LEU A 16 -0.53 1.96 -9.51
N ARG A 17 -1.82 1.62 -9.38
CA ARG A 17 -2.88 2.08 -10.31
C ARG A 17 -3.34 3.51 -10.04
N SER A 18 -3.25 3.98 -8.80
CA SER A 18 -3.81 5.27 -8.40
C SER A 18 -3.02 5.93 -7.27
N LYS A 19 -2.44 7.09 -7.57
CA LYS A 19 -1.71 7.91 -6.58
C LYS A 19 -2.61 8.39 -5.43
N ALA A 20 -3.91 8.58 -5.68
CA ALA A 20 -4.85 8.97 -4.63
C ALA A 20 -5.08 7.83 -3.64
N ASP A 21 -5.33 6.63 -4.16
CA ASP A 21 -5.49 5.43 -3.34
C ASP A 21 -4.20 5.14 -2.56
N ALA A 22 -3.04 5.21 -3.21
CA ALA A 22 -1.78 4.95 -2.55
C ALA A 22 -1.47 5.91 -1.39
N LYS A 23 -1.77 7.21 -1.56
CA LYS A 23 -1.62 8.19 -0.47
C LYS A 23 -2.53 7.88 0.71
N TRP A 24 -3.77 7.49 0.42
CA TRP A 24 -4.75 7.16 1.45
C TRP A 24 -4.39 5.84 2.16
N ILE A 25 -3.98 4.82 1.41
CA ILE A 25 -3.50 3.54 1.96
C ILE A 25 -2.26 3.76 2.83
N TYR A 26 -1.31 4.60 2.39
CA TYR A 26 -0.15 5.00 3.19
C TYR A 26 -0.56 5.66 4.51
N ASP A 27 -1.49 6.61 4.49
CA ASP A 27 -1.95 7.28 5.71
C ASP A 27 -2.53 6.29 6.73
N ILE A 28 -3.39 5.37 6.28
CA ILE A 28 -4.05 4.41 7.16
C ILE A 28 -3.07 3.32 7.64
N LEU A 29 -2.39 2.64 6.71
CA LEU A 29 -1.59 1.47 7.04
C LEU A 29 -0.20 1.84 7.58
N ILE A 30 0.47 2.85 7.05
CA ILE A 30 1.86 3.16 7.43
C ILE A 30 1.90 4.27 8.50
N SER A 31 1.27 5.42 8.23
CA SER A 31 1.33 6.57 9.14
C SER A 31 0.60 6.31 10.46
N ARG A 32 -0.65 5.84 10.37
CA ARG A 32 -1.47 5.52 11.56
C ARG A 32 -1.25 4.11 12.09
N LYS A 33 -0.50 3.27 11.38
CA LYS A 33 -0.21 1.88 11.75
C LYS A 33 -1.45 1.01 11.98
N HIS A 34 -2.55 1.29 11.28
CA HIS A 34 -3.68 0.37 11.28
C HIS A 34 -3.36 -0.88 10.46
N THR A 35 -3.92 -2.01 10.89
CA THR A 35 -3.85 -3.28 10.16
C THR A 35 -5.10 -3.54 9.32
N LYS A 36 -6.09 -2.65 9.39
CA LYS A 36 -7.34 -2.73 8.62
C LYS A 36 -7.49 -1.49 7.74
N ILE A 37 -7.98 -1.70 6.52
CA ILE A 37 -8.43 -0.65 5.63
C ILE A 37 -9.71 -1.05 4.89
N ASP A 38 -10.65 -0.11 4.74
CA ASP A 38 -11.95 -0.35 4.09
C ASP A 38 -11.94 0.18 2.65
N LEU A 39 -11.56 -0.66 1.68
CA LEU A 39 -11.51 -0.29 0.27
C LEU A 39 -12.91 -0.37 -0.37
N ILE A 40 -13.10 0.26 -1.53
CA ILE A 40 -14.33 0.14 -2.33
C ILE A 40 -14.60 -1.32 -2.72
N THR A 41 -13.53 -2.09 -2.95
CA THR A 41 -13.59 -3.53 -3.29
C THR A 41 -13.87 -4.42 -2.09
N GLY A 42 -13.85 -3.88 -0.88
CA GLY A 42 -14.03 -4.59 0.38
C GLY A 42 -12.97 -4.25 1.43
N SER A 43 -13.24 -4.65 2.66
CA SER A 43 -12.31 -4.46 3.78
C SER A 43 -11.16 -5.45 3.70
N VAL A 44 -9.94 -4.95 3.81
CA VAL A 44 -8.72 -5.77 3.93
C VAL A 44 -8.23 -5.70 5.37
N HIS A 45 -7.96 -6.85 5.96
CA HIS A 45 -7.30 -6.99 7.25
C HIS A 45 -5.97 -7.69 7.03
N LEU A 46 -4.88 -7.01 7.39
CA LEU A 46 -3.54 -7.55 7.36
C LEU A 46 -3.18 -8.13 8.72
N THR A 47 -2.57 -9.31 8.71
CA THR A 47 -1.79 -9.79 9.84
C THR A 47 -0.56 -8.90 10.06
N PRO A 48 0.08 -8.94 11.24
CA PRO A 48 1.31 -8.19 11.48
C PRO A 48 2.44 -8.50 10.49
N GLU A 49 2.53 -9.75 10.02
CA GLU A 49 3.51 -10.18 9.02
C GLU A 49 3.21 -9.56 7.66
N GLU A 50 1.96 -9.64 7.18
CA GLU A 50 1.53 -9.01 5.93
C GLU A 50 1.68 -7.49 5.99
N HIS A 51 1.45 -6.86 7.14
CA HIS A 51 1.64 -5.43 7.33
C HIS A 51 3.11 -5.04 7.14
N SER A 52 4.03 -5.77 7.78
CA SER A 52 5.47 -5.53 7.63
C SER A 52 5.95 -5.77 6.19
N GLU A 53 5.41 -6.81 5.53
CA GLU A 53 5.70 -7.08 4.13
C GLU A 53 5.18 -5.93 3.25
N PHE A 54 3.94 -5.48 3.47
CA PHE A 54 3.35 -4.37 2.75
C PHE A 54 4.18 -3.10 2.89
N VAL A 55 4.63 -2.73 4.10
CA VAL A 55 5.47 -1.54 4.30
C VAL A 55 6.77 -1.67 3.49
N THR A 56 7.43 -2.82 3.55
CA THR A 56 8.69 -3.08 2.84
C THR A 56 8.52 -2.96 1.33
N ARG A 57 7.45 -3.57 0.79
CA ARG A 57 7.13 -3.54 -0.64
C ARG A 57 6.65 -2.17 -1.09
N PHE A 58 5.84 -1.48 -0.29
CA PHE A 58 5.36 -0.14 -0.60
C PHE A 58 6.53 0.83 -0.75
N SER A 59 7.51 0.80 0.16
CA SER A 59 8.70 1.65 0.07
C SER A 59 9.59 1.33 -1.13
N SER A 60 9.62 0.07 -1.58
CA SER A 60 10.47 -0.35 -2.69
C SER A 60 9.80 -0.15 -4.06
N GLU A 61 8.49 -0.42 -4.17
CA GLU A 61 7.76 -0.49 -5.43
C GLU A 61 6.91 0.77 -5.68
N VAL A 62 6.31 1.33 -4.63
CA VAL A 62 5.27 2.38 -4.74
C VAL A 62 5.84 3.77 -4.47
N GLU A 63 6.56 3.97 -3.36
CA GLU A 63 7.11 5.28 -2.97
C GLU A 63 7.91 5.96 -4.09
N PRO A 64 8.80 5.27 -4.83
CA PRO A 64 9.53 5.88 -5.93
C PRO A 64 8.58 6.45 -7.00
N THR A 65 7.57 5.67 -7.41
CA THR A 65 6.63 6.08 -8.46
C THR A 65 5.77 7.29 -8.07
N ILE A 66 5.42 7.41 -6.78
CA ILE A 66 4.57 8.49 -6.27
C ILE A 66 5.35 9.78 -6.08
N TRP A 67 6.58 9.68 -5.57
CA TRP A 67 7.40 10.84 -5.22
C TRP A 67 8.33 11.33 -6.31
N GLU A 68 8.69 10.50 -7.30
CA GLU A 68 9.38 10.97 -8.51
C GLU A 68 8.57 12.03 -9.28
N SER A 69 7.25 11.90 -9.29
CA SER A 69 6.35 12.91 -9.90
C SER A 69 6.35 14.26 -9.18
N SER A 70 6.71 14.28 -7.89
CA SER A 70 6.83 15.53 -7.10
C SER A 70 8.25 16.10 -7.14
N PHE A 71 9.26 15.27 -7.40
CA PHE A 71 10.68 15.66 -7.38
C PHE A 71 11.18 16.23 -8.73
N ARG A 72 10.51 15.97 -9.86
CA ARG A 72 10.83 16.58 -11.17
C ARG A 72 10.23 17.99 -11.37
N LYS A 73 10.27 18.82 -10.34
CA LYS A 73 10.06 20.27 -10.46
C LYS A 73 11.10 21.00 -9.62
N HIS A 74 12.35 20.93 -10.07
CA HIS A 74 13.33 21.96 -9.73
C HIS A 74 14.26 22.19 -10.91
#